data_AF-A0A940ZBS9-F1
#
_entry.id   AF-A0A940ZBS9-F1
#
_cell.length_a   1.000
_cell.length_b   1.000
_cell.length_c   1.000
_cell.angle_alpha   90.00
_cell.angle_beta   90.00
_cell.angle_gamma   90.00
#
_symmetry.space_group_name_H-M   'P 1'
#
loop_
_entity.id
_entity.type
_entity.pdbx_description
1 polymer ?
#
loop_
_entity_poly.entity_id
_entity_poly.type
_entity_poly.pdbx_seq_one_letter_code
_entity_poly.pdbx_strand_id
1 'polypeptide(L)'
;KSEDLIQYGFESEFIGRLPVVTVFEHLEVEDLYNILRNPKSPIIIGKKRDFKAYGIDLQFEDEALHRIAENAFLERTGARGLVSAVEKVLIKFEHALPSTDIRHLAVTSAMVADPAGELEKILQRPDDPEREARFQTLLAEEEGELEKSMRLKENELLEGYGIYFSDHRRFSARNEIQFGFTEEAIDLFAERVWKEGGDAGEALKQSYHNYDHGLKLIREKTGVREFLIPPEGIENPDGYLNQMIREIYKDE
;
A
#
# COMPACT_ATOMS: atom_id res chain seq x y z
N LYS A 1 43.19 8.43 4.38
CA LYS A 1 41.79 8.92 4.32
C LYS A 1 41.72 10.41 3.96
N SER A 2 42.14 11.33 4.83
CA SER A 2 42.23 12.76 4.46
C SER A 2 43.36 13.04 3.47
N GLU A 3 44.46 12.28 3.56
CA GLU A 3 45.61 12.36 2.63
C GLU A 3 45.23 12.02 1.19
N ASP A 4 44.30 11.08 0.98
CA ASP A 4 43.83 10.71 -0.36
C ASP A 4 43.07 11.86 -1.03
N LEU A 5 42.29 12.61 -0.25
CA LEU A 5 41.57 13.81 -0.71
C LEU A 5 42.54 14.97 -0.98
N ILE A 6 43.58 15.13 -0.16
CA ILE A 6 44.64 16.12 -0.40
C ILE A 6 45.41 15.78 -1.68
N GLN A 7 45.77 14.51 -1.88
CA GLN A 7 46.43 14.03 -3.09
C GLN A 7 45.52 14.18 -4.33
N TYR A 8 44.20 14.06 -4.17
CA TYR A 8 43.21 14.35 -5.21
C TYR A 8 43.08 15.85 -5.53
N GLY A 9 43.64 16.73 -4.68
CA GLY A 9 43.71 18.18 -4.92
C GLY A 9 42.82 19.04 -4.03
N PHE A 10 42.22 18.48 -2.98
CA PHE A 10 41.47 19.27 -2.00
C PHE A 10 42.40 19.96 -0.99
N GLU A 11 42.10 21.22 -0.66
CA GLU A 11 42.83 21.98 0.35
C GLU A 11 42.66 21.39 1.77
N SER A 12 43.75 21.35 2.53
CA SER A 12 43.75 20.73 3.88
C SER A 12 42.80 21.43 4.86
N GLU A 13 42.70 22.77 4.80
CA GLU A 13 41.77 23.55 5.62
C GLU A 13 40.30 23.24 5.28
N PHE A 14 40.02 22.93 4.01
CA PHE A 14 38.66 22.60 3.55
C PHE A 14 38.22 21.24 4.06
N ILE A 15 39.07 20.22 3.94
CA ILE A 15 38.79 18.87 4.49
C ILE A 15 38.65 18.94 6.01
N GLY A 16 39.44 19.79 6.68
CA GLY A 16 39.34 20.02 8.13
C GLY A 16 37.98 20.54 8.60
N ARG A 17 37.18 21.16 7.71
CA ARG A 17 35.80 21.61 8.00
C ARG A 17 34.73 20.55 7.73
N LEU A 18 35.10 19.38 7.21
CA LEU A 18 34.20 18.27 6.92
C LEU A 18 34.54 17.08 7.84
N PRO A 19 34.18 17.15 9.14
CA PRO A 19 34.59 16.15 10.14
C PRO A 19 33.92 14.79 9.95
N VAL A 20 32.83 14.71 9.18
CA VAL A 20 32.07 13.49 8.94
C VAL A 20 32.27 13.06 7.48
N VAL A 21 32.84 11.88 7.30
CA VAL A 21 33.03 11.24 5.99
C VAL A 21 32.30 9.90 6.00
N THR A 22 31.43 9.68 5.04
CA THR A 22 30.74 8.41 4.83
C THR A 22 31.13 7.86 3.45
N VAL A 23 31.32 6.54 3.38
CA VAL A 23 31.60 5.82 2.14
C VAL A 23 30.38 4.97 1.82
N PHE A 24 29.90 5.06 0.59
CA PHE A 24 28.80 4.23 0.11
C PHE A 24 29.35 2.94 -0.51
N GLU A 25 28.64 1.85 -0.32
CA GLU A 25 28.93 0.57 -0.98
C GLU A 25 28.47 0.62 -2.44
N HIS A 26 29.08 -0.22 -3.28
CA HIS A 26 28.62 -0.38 -4.65
C HIS A 26 27.33 -1.20 -4.65
N LEU A 27 26.39 -0.82 -5.51
CA LEU A 27 25.13 -1.54 -5.65
C LEU A 27 25.37 -2.83 -6.44
N GLU A 28 25.05 -3.96 -5.83
CA GLU A 28 25.00 -5.27 -6.49
C GLU A 28 23.61 -5.53 -7.09
N VAL A 29 23.48 -6.61 -7.87
CA VAL A 29 22.19 -7.02 -8.46
C VAL A 29 21.11 -7.18 -7.40
N GLU A 30 21.45 -7.79 -6.27
CA GLU A 30 20.53 -7.99 -5.14
C GLU A 30 20.04 -6.67 -4.55
N ASP A 31 20.88 -5.65 -4.46
CA ASP A 31 20.46 -4.33 -3.96
C ASP A 31 19.46 -3.69 -4.90
N LEU A 32 19.71 -3.79 -6.21
CA LEU A 32 18.81 -3.27 -7.24
C LEU A 32 17.47 -4.01 -7.25
N TYR A 33 17.50 -5.34 -7.11
CA TYR A 33 16.30 -6.16 -6.97
C TYR A 33 15.51 -5.77 -5.71
N ASN A 34 16.17 -5.60 -4.56
CA ASN A 34 15.53 -5.16 -3.33
C ASN A 34 14.91 -3.77 -3.44
N ILE A 35 15.51 -2.85 -4.22
CA ILE A 35 14.93 -1.54 -4.52
C ILE A 35 13.64 -1.68 -5.34
N LEU A 36 13.60 -2.59 -6.31
CA LEU A 36 12.40 -2.84 -7.13
C LEU A 36 11.31 -3.57 -6.35
N ARG A 37 11.65 -4.63 -5.62
CA ARG A 37 10.72 -5.43 -4.81
C ARG A 37 10.08 -4.65 -3.66
N ASN A 38 10.74 -3.61 -3.18
CA ASN A 38 10.20 -2.79 -2.10
C ASN A 38 8.77 -2.30 -2.46
N PRO A 39 7.74 -2.54 -1.63
CA PRO A 39 6.37 -2.10 -1.92
C PRO A 39 6.24 -0.58 -2.04
N LYS A 40 7.23 0.17 -1.54
CA LYS A 40 7.33 1.63 -1.65
C LYS A 40 8.24 2.08 -2.79
N SER A 41 8.62 1.18 -3.69
CA SER A 41 9.47 1.49 -4.83
C SER A 41 8.79 2.53 -5.72
N PRO A 42 9.33 3.76 -5.84
CA PRO A 42 8.70 4.79 -6.66
C PRO A 42 8.70 4.42 -8.14
N ILE A 43 9.62 3.54 -8.58
CA ILE A 43 9.72 3.06 -9.96
C ILE A 43 8.53 2.15 -10.28
N ILE A 44 8.30 1.14 -9.45
CA ILE A 44 7.19 0.20 -9.62
C ILE A 44 5.84 0.91 -9.44
N ILE A 45 5.69 1.71 -8.37
CA ILE A 45 4.46 2.47 -8.14
C ILE A 45 4.19 3.44 -9.29
N GLY A 46 5.21 4.12 -9.79
CA GLY A 46 5.11 5.00 -10.95
C GLY A 46 4.54 4.25 -12.16
N LYS A 47 5.13 3.11 -12.51
CA LYS A 47 4.64 2.33 -13.65
C LYS A 47 3.27 1.71 -13.47
N LYS A 48 2.94 1.24 -12.27
CA LYS A 48 1.56 0.81 -11.96
C LYS A 48 0.56 1.95 -12.21
N ARG A 49 0.90 3.19 -11.81
CA ARG A 49 0.05 4.36 -12.03
C ARG A 49 -0.07 4.77 -13.49
N ASP A 50 1.03 4.71 -14.24
CA ASP A 50 1.04 5.01 -15.68
C ASP A 50 0.07 4.08 -16.42
N PHE A 51 0.15 2.77 -16.16
CA PHE A 51 -0.80 1.80 -16.72
C PHE A 51 -2.23 1.99 -16.21
N LYS A 52 -2.40 2.33 -14.92
CA LYS A 52 -3.72 2.57 -14.32
C LYS A 52 -4.43 3.75 -14.98
N ALA A 53 -3.70 4.76 -15.48
CA ALA A 53 -4.29 5.87 -16.23
C ALA A 53 -5.03 5.41 -17.50
N TYR A 54 -4.63 4.27 -18.08
CA TYR A 54 -5.31 3.62 -19.20
C TYR A 54 -6.34 2.55 -18.75
N GLY A 55 -6.57 2.42 -17.45
CA GLY A 55 -7.44 1.40 -16.87
C GLY A 55 -6.85 -0.01 -16.93
N ILE A 56 -5.52 -0.13 -16.90
CA ILE A 56 -4.79 -1.40 -16.88
C ILE A 56 -4.10 -1.54 -15.52
N ASP A 57 -4.39 -2.61 -14.79
CA ASP A 57 -3.68 -2.96 -13.58
C ASP A 57 -2.44 -3.80 -13.89
N LEU A 58 -1.34 -3.45 -13.24
CA LEU A 58 -0.02 -4.02 -13.50
C LEU A 58 0.49 -4.73 -12.26
N GLN A 59 0.95 -5.97 -12.43
CA GLN A 59 1.62 -6.76 -11.40
C GLN A 59 2.95 -7.30 -11.90
N PHE A 60 3.91 -7.52 -11.01
CA PHE A 60 5.25 -7.99 -11.35
C PHE A 60 5.53 -9.32 -10.68
N GLU A 61 6.02 -10.29 -11.45
CA GLU A 61 6.60 -11.50 -10.89
C GLU A 61 7.96 -11.19 -10.26
N ASP A 62 8.28 -11.92 -9.19
CA ASP A 62 9.55 -11.78 -8.48
C ASP A 62 10.75 -12.03 -9.40
N GLU A 63 10.68 -13.08 -10.23
CA GLU A 63 11.71 -13.38 -11.24
C GLU A 63 11.86 -12.27 -12.27
N ALA A 64 10.78 -11.58 -12.63
CA ALA A 64 10.84 -10.46 -13.56
C ALA A 64 11.58 -9.27 -12.95
N LEU A 65 11.33 -8.95 -11.68
CA LEU A 65 12.05 -7.90 -10.96
C LEU A 65 13.54 -8.22 -10.87
N HIS A 66 13.88 -9.48 -10.60
CA HIS A 66 15.26 -9.95 -10.54
C HIS A 66 15.97 -9.78 -11.89
N ARG A 67 15.32 -10.21 -12.98
CA ARG A 67 15.84 -10.06 -14.36
C ARG A 67 16.02 -8.59 -14.76
N ILE A 68 15.11 -7.71 -14.33
CA ILE A 68 15.23 -6.26 -14.56
C ILE A 68 16.44 -5.70 -13.80
N ALA A 69 16.67 -6.14 -12.56
CA ALA A 69 17.82 -5.74 -11.77
C ALA A 69 19.15 -6.16 -12.42
N GLU A 70 19.23 -7.39 -12.95
CA GLU A 70 20.39 -7.86 -13.73
C GLU A 70 20.65 -6.97 -14.95
N ASN A 71 19.60 -6.67 -15.73
CA ASN A 71 19.70 -5.79 -16.88
C ASN A 71 20.18 -4.38 -16.49
N ALA A 72 19.66 -3.82 -15.40
CA ALA A 72 20.07 -2.50 -14.90
C ALA A 72 21.52 -2.50 -14.40
N PHE A 73 21.98 -3.58 -13.77
CA PHE A 73 23.36 -3.72 -13.31
C PHE A 73 24.35 -3.69 -14.49
N LEU A 74 24.00 -4.36 -15.60
CA LEU A 74 24.80 -4.35 -16.83
C LEU A 74 24.96 -2.94 -17.44
N GLU A 75 24.00 -2.04 -17.23
CA GLU A 75 24.08 -0.65 -17.70
C GLU A 75 25.08 0.21 -16.90
N ARG A 76 25.59 -0.26 -15.75
CA ARG A 76 26.60 0.41 -14.90
C ARG A 76 26.25 1.85 -14.50
N THR A 77 24.96 2.16 -14.38
CA THR A 77 24.46 3.49 -13.98
C THR A 77 23.91 3.52 -12.54
N GLY A 78 24.05 2.41 -11.81
CA GLY A 78 23.49 2.23 -10.46
C GLY A 78 21.96 2.25 -10.45
N ALA A 79 21.34 2.68 -9.36
CA ALA A 79 19.88 2.71 -9.22
C ALA A 79 19.15 3.57 -10.27
N ARG A 80 19.84 4.51 -10.93
CA ARG A 80 19.26 5.29 -12.05
C ARG A 80 18.96 4.43 -13.27
N GLY A 81 19.70 3.33 -13.45
CA GLY A 81 19.49 2.35 -14.52
C GLY A 81 18.19 1.58 -14.40
N LEU A 82 17.62 1.47 -13.18
CA LEU A 82 16.38 0.73 -12.96
C LEU A 82 15.19 1.33 -13.73
N VAL A 83 15.11 2.66 -13.81
CA VAL A 83 14.05 3.34 -14.57
C VAL A 83 14.15 3.00 -16.05
N SER A 84 15.36 3.10 -16.62
CA SER A 84 15.66 2.73 -18.01
C SER A 84 15.35 1.26 -18.30
N ALA A 85 15.75 0.36 -17.39
CA ALA A 85 15.53 -1.08 -17.55
C ALA A 85 14.04 -1.44 -17.53
N VAL A 86 13.26 -0.90 -16.59
CA VAL A 86 11.80 -1.11 -16.52
C VAL A 86 11.11 -0.52 -17.76
N GLU A 87 11.50 0.69 -18.17
CA GLU A 87 10.94 1.37 -19.34
C GLU A 87 11.12 0.54 -20.62
N LYS A 88 12.32 0.01 -20.86
CA LYS A 88 12.63 -0.81 -22.03
C LYS A 88 11.75 -2.04 -22.15
N VAL A 89 11.35 -2.63 -21.01
CA VAL A 89 10.43 -3.77 -20.98
C VAL A 89 9.00 -3.30 -21.28
N LEU A 90 8.53 -2.24 -20.62
CA LEU A 90 7.11 -1.90 -20.60
C LEU A 90 6.65 -0.98 -21.74
N ILE A 91 7.52 -0.19 -22.35
CA ILE A 91 7.13 0.84 -23.34
C ILE A 91 6.32 0.27 -24.51
N LYS A 92 6.64 -0.94 -24.97
CA LYS A 92 5.90 -1.61 -26.05
C LYS A 92 4.48 -1.97 -25.64
N PHE A 93 4.30 -2.44 -24.41
CA PHE A 93 2.99 -2.76 -23.85
C PHE A 93 2.18 -1.49 -23.57
N GLU A 94 2.84 -0.44 -23.08
CA GLU A 94 2.22 0.86 -22.83
C GLU A 94 1.67 1.50 -24.11
N HIS A 95 2.34 1.32 -25.25
CA HIS A 95 1.83 1.79 -26.54
C HIS A 95 0.70 0.93 -27.12
N ALA A 96 0.74 -0.39 -26.93
CA ALA A 96 -0.17 -1.31 -27.62
C ALA A 96 -1.45 -1.62 -26.83
N LEU A 97 -1.34 -1.87 -25.52
CA LEU A 97 -2.46 -2.35 -24.71
C LEU A 97 -3.61 -1.35 -24.54
N PRO A 98 -3.41 -0.02 -24.49
CA PRO A 98 -4.54 0.92 -24.38
C PRO A 98 -5.54 0.84 -25.54
N SER A 99 -5.14 0.27 -26.68
CA SER A 99 -6.03 0.04 -27.83
C SER A 99 -6.75 -1.31 -27.80
N THR A 100 -6.71 -2.01 -26.66
CA THR A 100 -7.27 -3.35 -26.46
C THR A 100 -8.18 -3.40 -25.23
N ASP A 101 -8.92 -4.49 -25.08
CA ASP A 101 -9.79 -4.72 -23.91
C ASP A 101 -9.06 -5.32 -22.70
N ILE A 102 -7.73 -5.47 -22.78
CA ILE A 102 -6.92 -6.07 -21.71
C ILE A 102 -6.84 -5.10 -20.53
N ARG A 103 -7.32 -5.55 -19.36
CA ARG A 103 -7.33 -4.76 -18.12
C ARG A 103 -6.27 -5.18 -17.10
N HIS A 104 -5.69 -6.36 -17.26
CA HIS A 104 -4.72 -6.90 -16.32
C HIS A 104 -3.45 -7.33 -17.04
N LEU A 105 -2.29 -6.92 -16.52
CA LEU A 105 -0.99 -7.30 -17.05
C LEU A 105 -0.09 -7.81 -15.92
N ALA A 106 0.34 -9.07 -16.03
CA ALA A 106 1.37 -9.65 -15.19
C ALA A 106 2.70 -9.62 -15.94
N VAL A 107 3.69 -8.89 -15.42
CA VAL A 107 5.04 -8.78 -15.98
C VAL A 107 5.85 -10.00 -15.58
N THR A 108 6.26 -10.77 -16.58
CA THR A 108 6.96 -12.05 -16.39
C THR A 108 8.43 -11.97 -16.80
N SER A 109 9.25 -12.93 -16.33
CA SER A 109 10.65 -13.06 -16.77
C SER A 109 10.79 -13.22 -18.29
N ALA A 110 9.81 -13.87 -18.94
CA ALA A 110 9.75 -14.00 -20.40
C ALA A 110 9.57 -12.65 -21.09
N MET A 111 8.73 -11.76 -20.54
CA MET A 111 8.53 -10.41 -21.08
C MET A 111 9.78 -9.54 -20.96
N VAL A 112 10.59 -9.76 -19.93
CA VAL A 112 11.89 -9.06 -19.78
C VAL A 112 12.90 -9.55 -20.82
N ALA A 113 12.88 -10.84 -21.16
CA ALA A 113 13.78 -11.45 -22.14
C ALA A 113 13.39 -11.11 -23.60
N ASP A 114 12.10 -11.18 -23.93
CA ASP A 114 11.56 -10.82 -25.24
C ASP A 114 10.24 -10.04 -25.14
N PRO A 115 10.32 -8.70 -24.94
CA PRO A 115 9.13 -7.86 -24.85
C PRO A 115 8.26 -7.89 -26.11
N ALA A 116 8.85 -8.06 -27.31
CA ALA A 116 8.09 -8.03 -28.56
C ALA A 116 7.32 -9.33 -28.78
N GLY A 117 7.99 -10.48 -28.62
CA GLY A 117 7.35 -11.78 -28.79
C GLY A 117 6.23 -12.02 -27.79
N GLU A 118 6.40 -11.61 -26.54
CA GLU A 118 5.34 -11.71 -25.54
C GLU A 118 4.17 -10.75 -25.82
N LEU A 119 4.44 -9.54 -26.30
CA LEU A 119 3.36 -8.64 -26.73
C LEU A 119 2.53 -9.24 -27.87
N GLU A 120 3.18 -9.82 -28.89
CA GLU A 120 2.47 -10.47 -29.99
C GLU A 120 1.58 -11.63 -29.51
N LYS A 121 2.08 -12.47 -28.59
CA LYS A 121 1.28 -13.54 -27.97
C LYS A 121 0.07 -12.97 -27.23
N ILE A 122 0.27 -11.87 -26.50
CA ILE A 122 -0.80 -11.22 -25.75
C ILE A 122 -1.91 -10.71 -26.67
N LEU A 123 -1.53 -10.11 -27.80
CA LEU A 123 -2.48 -9.59 -28.80
C LEU A 123 -3.17 -10.70 -29.60
N GLN A 124 -2.51 -11.83 -29.84
CA GLN A 124 -3.11 -12.98 -30.53
C GLN A 124 -4.14 -13.71 -29.66
N ARG A 125 -3.96 -13.73 -28.34
CA ARG A 125 -4.88 -14.35 -27.39
C ARG A 125 -5.24 -13.39 -26.25
N PRO A 126 -6.14 -12.41 -26.47
CA PRO A 126 -6.52 -11.43 -25.47
C PRO A 126 -7.26 -12.01 -24.25
N ASP A 127 -7.92 -13.15 -24.41
CA ASP A 127 -8.74 -13.79 -23.36
C ASP A 127 -8.09 -15.06 -22.79
N ASP A 128 -6.77 -15.06 -22.57
CA ASP A 128 -6.09 -16.22 -21.96
C ASP A 128 -6.40 -16.35 -20.45
N PRO A 129 -7.08 -17.44 -20.00
CA PRO A 129 -7.38 -17.65 -18.59
C PRO A 129 -6.13 -17.82 -17.72
N GLU A 130 -5.03 -18.33 -18.27
CA GLU A 130 -3.80 -18.56 -17.51
C GLU A 130 -3.14 -17.24 -17.08
N ARG A 131 -3.20 -16.21 -17.93
CA ARG A 131 -2.66 -14.88 -17.60
C ARG A 131 -3.50 -14.19 -16.54
N GLU A 132 -4.83 -14.33 -16.62
CA GLU A 132 -5.72 -13.78 -15.61
C GLU A 132 -5.47 -14.45 -14.25
N ALA A 133 -5.42 -15.79 -14.21
CA ALA A 133 -5.12 -16.53 -12.99
C ALA A 133 -3.75 -16.16 -12.38
N ARG A 134 -2.74 -15.98 -13.22
CA ARG A 134 -1.41 -15.51 -12.81
C ARG A 134 -1.46 -14.10 -12.21
N PHE A 135 -2.16 -13.17 -12.85
CA PHE A 135 -2.34 -11.82 -12.33
C PHE A 135 -3.03 -11.81 -10.96
N GLN A 136 -4.13 -12.56 -10.81
CA GLN A 136 -4.86 -12.67 -9.55
C GLN A 136 -4.00 -13.28 -8.43
N THR A 137 -3.14 -14.25 -8.77
CA THR A 137 -2.19 -14.85 -7.82
C THR A 137 -1.20 -13.81 -7.31
N LEU A 138 -0.57 -13.03 -8.21
CA LEU A 138 0.36 -11.97 -7.84
C LEU A 138 -0.29 -10.85 -7.04
N LEU A 139 -1.52 -10.49 -7.37
CA LEU A 139 -2.29 -9.49 -6.61
C LEU A 139 -2.54 -9.97 -5.17
N ALA A 140 -2.98 -11.22 -5.00
CA ALA A 140 -3.22 -11.79 -3.68
C ALA A 140 -1.93 -11.92 -2.85
N GLU A 141 -0.80 -12.24 -3.49
CA GLU A 141 0.51 -12.27 -2.84
C GLU A 141 0.94 -10.87 -2.37
N GLU A 142 0.82 -9.86 -3.23
CA GLU A 142 1.15 -8.47 -2.89
C GLU A 142 0.27 -7.94 -1.74
N GLU A 143 -1.04 -8.18 -1.80
CA GLU A 143 -1.97 -7.80 -0.73
C GLU A 143 -1.60 -8.47 0.60
N GLY A 144 -1.24 -9.77 0.56
CA GLY A 144 -0.79 -10.51 1.73
C GLY A 144 0.52 -9.99 2.31
N GLU A 145 1.49 -9.59 1.47
CA GLU A 145 2.74 -8.97 1.92
C GLU A 145 2.50 -7.58 2.52
N LEU A 146 1.65 -6.77 1.88
CA LEU A 146 1.27 -5.44 2.37
C LEU A 146 0.59 -5.53 3.74
N GLU A 147 -0.39 -6.43 3.91
CA GLU A 147 -1.06 -6.65 5.20
C GLU A 147 -0.06 -7.01 6.31
N LYS A 148 0.88 -7.94 6.03
CA LYS A 148 1.92 -8.32 6.99
C LYS A 148 2.80 -7.14 7.35
N SER A 149 3.20 -6.34 6.36
CA SER A 149 4.04 -5.16 6.56
C SER A 149 3.35 -4.09 7.41
N MET A 150 2.03 -3.88 7.20
CA MET A 150 1.23 -2.95 7.99
C MET A 150 1.12 -3.41 9.44
N ARG A 151 0.82 -4.70 9.68
CA ARG A 151 0.74 -5.27 11.03
C ARG A 151 2.06 -5.20 11.78
N LEU A 152 3.18 -5.48 11.11
CA LEU A 152 4.50 -5.39 11.72
C LEU A 152 4.83 -3.94 12.12
N LYS A 153 4.60 -2.99 11.22
CA LYS A 153 4.89 -1.57 11.44
C LYS A 153 4.01 -0.99 12.52
N GLU A 154 2.78 -1.46 12.62
CA GLU A 154 1.86 -1.12 13.69
C GLU A 154 2.35 -1.60 15.06
N ASN A 155 2.81 -2.85 15.16
CA ASN A 155 3.43 -3.36 16.39
C ASN A 155 4.70 -2.56 16.76
N GLU A 156 5.55 -2.23 15.78
CA GLU A 156 6.74 -1.41 15.99
C GLU A 156 6.39 -0.02 16.54
N LEU A 157 5.34 0.61 16.00
CA LEU A 157 4.88 1.92 16.45
C LEU A 157 4.23 1.88 17.84
N LEU A 158 3.54 0.78 18.17
CA LEU A 158 2.97 0.52 19.49
C LEU A 158 4.08 0.34 20.53
N GLU A 159 5.04 -0.56 20.28
CA GLU A 159 6.10 -0.91 21.23
C GLU A 159 7.14 0.22 21.38
N GLY A 160 7.53 0.87 20.28
CA GLY A 160 8.59 1.86 20.27
C GLY A 160 8.15 3.28 20.65
N TYR A 161 6.92 3.64 20.34
CA TYR A 161 6.45 5.03 20.46
C TYR A 161 5.15 5.19 21.27
N GLY A 162 4.53 4.09 21.73
CA GLY A 162 3.23 4.13 22.41
C GLY A 162 2.11 4.68 21.53
N ILE A 163 2.29 4.66 20.21
CA ILE A 163 1.29 5.16 19.26
C ILE A 163 0.25 4.06 19.07
N TYR A 164 -0.89 4.23 19.72
CA TYR A 164 -2.06 3.38 19.52
C TYR A 164 -2.75 3.73 18.22
N PHE A 165 -2.67 2.85 17.22
CA PHE A 165 -3.72 2.79 16.20
C PHE A 165 -4.97 2.27 16.89
N SER A 166 -6.00 3.11 17.04
CA SER A 166 -7.26 2.65 17.60
C SER A 166 -7.83 1.54 16.70
N ASP A 167 -8.38 0.47 17.30
CA ASP A 167 -9.00 -0.63 16.56
C ASP A 167 -10.09 -0.14 15.59
N HIS A 168 -10.70 1.01 15.91
CA HIS A 168 -11.54 1.80 15.02
C HIS A 168 -10.88 2.15 13.66
N ARG A 169 -9.63 2.64 13.64
CA ARG A 169 -8.95 2.98 12.37
C ARG A 169 -8.69 1.74 11.52
N ARG A 170 -8.39 0.60 12.17
CA ARG A 170 -8.24 -0.70 11.49
C ARG A 170 -9.56 -1.17 10.88
N PHE A 171 -10.65 -1.15 11.64
CA PHE A 171 -11.98 -1.50 11.17
C PHE A 171 -12.41 -0.59 10.01
N SER A 172 -12.18 0.71 10.15
CA SER A 172 -12.55 1.71 9.15
C SER A 172 -11.82 1.50 7.83
N ALA A 173 -10.51 1.26 7.88
CA ALA A 173 -9.70 0.99 6.70
C ALA A 173 -10.07 -0.33 6.01
N ARG A 174 -10.26 -1.41 6.78
CA ARG A 174 -10.58 -2.74 6.22
C ARG A 174 -11.97 -2.81 5.60
N ASN A 175 -12.92 -2.04 6.13
CA ASN A 175 -14.31 -2.11 5.71
C ASN A 175 -14.75 -0.91 4.86
N GLU A 176 -13.86 0.02 4.49
CA GLU A 176 -14.23 1.27 3.80
C GLU A 176 -15.39 2.02 4.53
N ILE A 177 -15.44 1.91 5.86
CA ILE A 177 -16.46 2.56 6.69
C ILE A 177 -15.77 3.66 7.47
N GLN A 178 -16.24 4.89 7.36
CA GLN A 178 -15.88 5.99 8.26
C GLN A 178 -17.00 6.11 9.28
N PHE A 179 -16.67 6.06 10.56
CA PHE A 179 -17.65 6.42 11.58
C PHE A 179 -17.04 7.17 12.74
N GLY A 180 -17.85 7.95 13.44
CA GLY A 180 -17.45 8.72 14.60
C GLY A 180 -18.64 9.00 15.50
N PHE A 181 -18.40 9.73 16.59
CA PHE A 181 -19.43 10.18 17.51
C PHE A 181 -19.69 11.67 17.28
N THR A 182 -20.93 12.14 17.51
CA THR A 182 -21.21 13.59 17.51
C THR A 182 -20.47 14.27 18.67
N GLU A 183 -20.33 15.60 18.61
CA GLU A 183 -19.69 16.37 19.68
C GLU A 183 -20.42 16.19 21.02
N GLU A 184 -21.75 16.18 21.00
CA GLU A 184 -22.58 15.95 22.19
C GLU A 184 -22.40 14.54 22.76
N ALA A 185 -22.20 13.56 21.86
CA ALA A 185 -21.97 12.19 22.24
C ALA A 185 -20.58 12.03 22.89
N ILE A 186 -19.55 12.70 22.35
CA ILE A 186 -18.20 12.73 22.95
C ILE A 186 -18.24 13.37 24.34
N ASP A 187 -18.97 14.48 24.50
CA ASP A 187 -19.13 15.16 25.79
C ASP A 187 -19.81 14.27 26.84
N LEU A 188 -20.93 13.63 26.47
CA LEU A 188 -21.64 12.68 27.34
C LEU A 188 -20.73 11.51 27.74
N PHE A 189 -19.95 11.01 26.78
CA PHE A 189 -19.04 9.91 26.98
C PHE A 189 -17.91 10.27 27.95
N ALA A 190 -17.29 11.43 27.75
CA ALA A 190 -16.22 11.94 28.62
C ALA A 190 -16.73 12.16 30.06
N GLU A 191 -17.95 12.70 30.21
CA GLU A 191 -18.56 12.91 31.53
C GLU A 191 -18.84 11.59 32.26
N ARG A 192 -19.30 10.56 31.54
CA ARG A 192 -19.57 9.22 32.09
C ARG A 192 -18.28 8.57 32.60
N VAL A 193 -17.24 8.54 31.78
CA VAL A 193 -15.95 7.93 32.15
C VAL A 193 -15.36 8.64 33.37
N TRP A 194 -15.47 9.97 33.43
CA TRP A 194 -15.01 10.75 34.57
C TRP A 194 -15.74 10.38 35.87
N LYS A 195 -17.05 10.17 35.81
CA LYS A 195 -17.88 9.79 36.97
C LYS A 195 -17.61 8.36 37.44
N GLU A 196 -17.38 7.44 36.51
CA GLU A 196 -17.15 6.02 36.80
C GLU A 196 -15.69 5.70 37.18
N GLY A 197 -14.77 6.68 37.03
CA GLY A 197 -13.37 6.54 37.38
C GLY A 197 -12.59 5.61 36.44
N GLY A 198 -13.00 5.54 35.17
CA GLY A 198 -12.43 4.64 34.17
C GLY A 198 -11.36 5.26 33.28
N ASP A 199 -10.70 4.42 32.47
CA ASP A 199 -9.82 4.88 31.40
C ASP A 199 -10.66 5.24 30.16
N ALA A 200 -10.56 6.51 29.73
CA ALA A 200 -11.32 7.01 28.58
C ALA A 200 -10.93 6.31 27.28
N GLY A 201 -9.67 5.89 27.15
CA GLY A 201 -9.21 5.15 25.97
C GLY A 201 -9.85 3.77 25.87
N GLU A 202 -9.91 3.03 26.98
CA GLU A 202 -10.45 1.68 27.04
C GLU A 202 -11.97 1.65 26.90
N ALA A 203 -12.67 2.59 27.56
CA ALA A 203 -14.10 2.75 27.36
C ALA A 203 -14.41 3.09 25.89
N LEU A 204 -13.62 3.97 25.27
CA LEU A 204 -13.86 4.39 23.88
C LEU A 204 -13.61 3.23 22.90
N LYS A 205 -12.61 2.39 23.16
CA LYS A 205 -12.36 1.16 22.40
C LYS A 205 -13.55 0.20 22.46
N GLN A 206 -14.10 -0.04 23.65
CA GLN A 206 -15.28 -0.90 23.81
C GLN A 206 -16.50 -0.34 23.09
N SER A 207 -16.70 0.98 23.18
CA SER A 207 -17.79 1.66 22.46
C SER A 207 -17.70 1.43 20.95
N TYR A 208 -16.51 1.61 20.35
CA TYR A 208 -16.30 1.37 18.93
C TYR A 208 -16.56 -0.08 18.50
N HIS A 209 -16.13 -1.06 19.31
CA HIS A 209 -16.28 -2.48 18.95
C HIS A 209 -17.75 -2.93 18.85
N ASN A 210 -18.64 -2.30 19.61
CA ASN A 210 -20.08 -2.58 19.55
C ASN A 210 -20.69 -2.27 18.16
N TYR A 211 -20.04 -1.40 17.38
CA TYR A 211 -20.53 -0.97 16.07
C TYR A 211 -19.99 -1.77 14.89
N ASP A 212 -18.90 -2.52 15.07
CA ASP A 212 -18.18 -3.18 13.99
C ASP A 212 -19.10 -4.08 13.13
N HIS A 213 -19.88 -4.95 13.77
CA HIS A 213 -20.74 -5.89 13.06
C HIS A 213 -21.97 -5.21 12.43
N GLY A 214 -22.59 -4.28 13.16
CA GLY A 214 -23.81 -3.59 12.72
C GLY A 214 -23.56 -2.68 11.52
N LEU A 215 -22.51 -1.85 11.56
CA LEU A 215 -22.17 -0.94 10.47
C LEU A 215 -21.72 -1.69 9.22
N LYS A 216 -21.01 -2.82 9.37
CA LYS A 216 -20.64 -3.68 8.25
C LYS A 216 -21.87 -4.20 7.49
N LEU A 217 -22.88 -4.70 8.23
CA LEU A 217 -24.13 -5.18 7.65
C LEU A 217 -24.90 -4.06 6.93
N ILE A 218 -24.94 -2.87 7.54
CA ILE A 218 -25.62 -1.71 6.95
C ILE A 218 -24.94 -1.28 5.64
N ARG A 219 -23.61 -1.20 5.62
CA ARG A 219 -22.84 -0.90 4.41
C ARG A 219 -23.11 -1.90 3.29
N GLU A 220 -23.08 -3.21 3.60
CA GLU A 220 -23.32 -4.28 2.61
C GLU A 220 -24.71 -4.20 1.96
N LYS A 221 -25.69 -3.65 2.68
CA LYS A 221 -27.07 -3.53 2.20
C LYS A 221 -27.40 -2.19 1.54
N THR A 222 -26.88 -1.09 2.08
CA THR A 222 -27.26 0.27 1.67
C THR A 222 -26.20 1.00 0.86
N GLY A 223 -24.95 0.53 0.90
CA GLY A 223 -23.80 1.23 0.33
C GLY A 223 -23.35 2.46 1.13
N VAL A 224 -24.01 2.80 2.24
CA VAL A 224 -23.60 3.91 3.12
C VAL A 224 -22.27 3.59 3.80
N ARG A 225 -21.35 4.54 3.75
CA ARG A 225 -19.96 4.41 4.24
C ARG A 225 -19.65 5.32 5.41
N GLU A 226 -20.47 6.34 5.66
CA GLU A 226 -20.24 7.35 6.68
C GLU A 226 -21.33 7.30 7.74
N PHE A 227 -20.94 7.15 9.01
CA PHE A 227 -21.87 7.07 10.14
C PHE A 227 -21.45 8.01 11.27
N LEU A 228 -22.38 8.84 11.74
CA LEU A 228 -22.18 9.70 12.90
C LEU A 228 -23.11 9.23 14.00
N ILE A 229 -22.55 8.76 15.12
CA ILE A 229 -23.30 8.16 16.21
C ILE A 229 -23.65 9.25 17.24
N PRO A 230 -24.95 9.52 17.48
CA PRO A 230 -25.41 10.52 18.43
C PRO A 230 -25.42 9.94 19.86
N PRO A 231 -25.73 10.75 20.90
CA PRO A 231 -25.68 10.32 22.29
C PRO A 231 -26.51 9.07 22.60
N GLU A 232 -27.64 8.88 21.92
CA GLU A 232 -28.51 7.71 22.08
C GLU A 232 -27.78 6.39 21.72
N GLY A 233 -26.87 6.45 20.75
CA GLY A 233 -26.00 5.33 20.39
C GLY A 233 -24.93 5.04 21.44
N ILE A 234 -24.59 5.99 22.30
CA ILE A 234 -23.65 5.75 23.41
C ILE A 234 -24.37 5.16 24.63
N GLU A 235 -25.63 5.52 24.84
CA GLU A 235 -26.45 4.97 25.93
C GLU A 235 -26.90 3.54 25.66
N ASN A 236 -27.29 3.23 24.42
CA ASN A 236 -27.74 1.90 24.03
C ASN A 236 -27.28 1.53 22.60
N PRO A 237 -26.02 1.10 22.43
CA PRO A 237 -25.46 0.77 21.12
C PRO A 237 -26.27 -0.29 20.36
N ASP A 238 -26.64 -1.39 21.03
CA ASP A 238 -27.40 -2.48 20.43
C ASP A 238 -28.82 -2.04 20.02
N GLY A 239 -29.47 -1.25 20.87
CA GLY A 239 -30.79 -0.70 20.57
C GLY A 239 -30.77 0.25 19.38
N TYR A 240 -29.78 1.13 19.33
CA TYR A 240 -29.59 2.10 18.25
C TYR A 240 -29.26 1.42 16.92
N LEU A 241 -28.34 0.45 16.91
CA LEU A 241 -28.04 -0.36 15.72
C LEU A 241 -29.27 -1.13 15.23
N ASN A 242 -30.03 -1.75 16.13
CA ASN A 242 -31.24 -2.46 15.76
C ASN A 242 -32.32 -1.52 15.19
N GLN A 243 -32.42 -0.30 15.72
CA GLN A 243 -33.32 0.71 15.16
C GLN A 243 -32.87 1.14 13.77
N MET A 244 -31.59 1.45 13.59
CA MET A 244 -31.02 1.85 12.29
C MET A 244 -31.22 0.75 11.25
N ILE A 245 -30.95 -0.51 11.60
CA ILE A 245 -31.24 -1.67 10.74
C ILE A 245 -32.74 -1.74 10.44
N ARG A 246 -33.62 -1.62 11.42
CA ARG A 246 -35.08 -1.70 11.19
C ARG A 246 -35.63 -0.57 10.34
N GLU A 247 -35.10 0.65 10.46
CA GLU A 247 -35.50 1.78 9.62
C GLU A 247 -35.10 1.52 8.17
N ILE A 248 -33.90 1.02 7.94
CA ILE A 248 -33.40 0.65 6.61
C ILE A 248 -34.23 -0.50 5.98
N TYR A 249 -34.64 -1.49 6.78
CA TYR A 249 -35.43 -2.64 6.31
C TYR A 249 -36.95 -2.38 6.24
N LYS A 250 -37.44 -1.21 6.68
CA LYS A 250 -38.85 -0.82 6.56
C LYS A 250 -39.19 -0.13 5.25
N ASP A 251 -38.18 0.25 4.46
CA ASP A 251 -38.32 0.91 3.16
C ASP A 251 -38.29 -0.07 1.95
N GLU A 252 -38.41 -1.39 2.19
CA GLU A 252 -38.73 -2.43 1.18
C GLU A 252 -40.22 -2.83 1.23
#